data_AF-X1RQX5-F1
#
_entry.id   AF-X1RQX5-F1
#
_cell.length_a   1.000
_cell.length_b   1.000
_cell.length_c   1.000
_cell.angle_alpha   90.00
_cell.angle_beta   90.00
_cell.angle_gamma   90.00
#
_symmetry.space_group_name_H-M   'P 1'
#
loop_
_entity.id
_entity.type
_entity.pdbx_description
1 polymer ?
#
loop_
_entity_poly.entity_id
_entity_poly.type
_entity_poly.pdbx_seq_one_letter_code
_entity_poly.pdbx_strand_id
1 'polypeptide(L)' 'PGLTAHSGRNELLEFVNRCQPHPNKIIINHGEQSKCLDLASSIYKLHHIETNVPRNLETIRLR' A
#
# COMPACT_ATOMS: atom_id res chain seq x y z
N PRO A 1 1.22 16.13 -15.60
CA PRO A 1 1.68 15.42 -14.37
C PRO A 1 2.43 16.40 -13.48
N GLY A 2 1.80 16.77 -12.36
CA GLY A 2 2.24 17.87 -11.49
C GLY A 2 3.45 17.49 -10.65
N LEU A 3 4.28 18.49 -10.37
CA LEU A 3 5.44 18.44 -9.47
C LEU A 3 4.97 18.28 -8.01
N THR A 4 4.43 17.13 -7.64
CA THR A 4 4.18 16.77 -6.24
C THR A 4 5.34 15.92 -5.73
N ALA A 5 5.80 16.13 -4.50
CA ALA A 5 6.81 15.29 -3.86
C ALA A 5 6.27 13.90 -3.43
N HIS A 6 5.26 13.39 -4.13
CA HIS A 6 4.60 12.11 -3.87
C HIS A 6 4.68 11.23 -5.10
N SER A 7 4.95 9.95 -4.86
CA SER A 7 4.90 8.94 -5.91
C SER A 7 3.49 8.78 -6.46
N GLY A 8 3.37 8.71 -7.78
CA GLY A 8 2.14 8.37 -8.46
C GLY A 8 1.76 6.89 -8.24
N ARG A 9 0.56 6.52 -8.70
CA ARG A 9 0.04 5.14 -8.54
C ARG A 9 0.99 4.08 -9.08
N ASN A 10 1.48 4.25 -10.29
CA ASN A 10 2.35 3.26 -10.95
C ASN A 10 3.69 3.14 -10.24
N GLU A 11 4.22 4.25 -9.71
CA GLU A 11 5.46 4.25 -8.96
C GLU A 11 5.32 3.52 -7.62
N LEU A 12 4.17 3.65 -6.93
CA LEU A 12 3.87 2.90 -5.71
C LEU A 12 3.74 1.38 -5.97
N LEU A 13 3.05 0.99 -7.05
CA LEU A 13 2.97 -0.42 -7.43
C LEU A 13 4.35 -0.97 -7.79
N GLU A 14 5.12 -0.19 -8.54
CA GLU A 14 6.47 -0.57 -8.94
C GLU A 14 7.44 -0.65 -7.76
N PHE A 15 7.25 0.19 -6.74
CA PHE A 15 7.97 0.06 -5.47
C PHE A 15 7.70 -1.29 -4.80
N VAL A 16 6.45 -1.74 -4.77
CA VAL A 16 6.08 -3.06 -4.22
C VAL A 16 6.65 -4.19 -5.09
N ASN A 17 6.55 -4.07 -6.42
CA ASN A 17 7.12 -5.05 -7.37
C ASN A 17 8.60 -5.32 -7.12
N ARG A 18 9.37 -4.26 -6.85
CA ARG A 18 10.83 -4.31 -6.68
C ARG A 18 11.27 -4.50 -5.22
N CYS A 19 10.34 -4.64 -4.28
CA CYS A 19 10.67 -4.79 -2.87
C CYS A 19 11.29 -6.17 -2.60
N GLN A 20 12.50 -6.17 -2.04
CA GLN A 20 13.23 -7.40 -1.71
C GLN A 20 13.85 -7.30 -0.30
N PRO A 21 13.63 -8.30 0.59
CA PRO A 21 12.83 -9.51 0.40
C PRO A 21 11.33 -9.21 0.19
N HIS A 22 10.63 -10.14 -0.46
CA HIS A 22 9.22 -9.95 -0.77
C HIS A 22 8.41 -9.86 0.54
N PRO A 23 7.57 -8.82 0.73
CA PRO A 23 6.90 -8.61 1.99
C PRO A 23 5.74 -9.60 2.18
N ASN A 24 5.57 -10.11 3.40
CA ASN A 24 4.44 -10.98 3.74
C ASN A 24 3.17 -10.18 4.09
N LYS A 25 3.32 -8.90 4.46
CA LYS A 25 2.23 -8.00 4.83
C LYS A 25 2.60 -6.56 4.46
N ILE A 26 1.64 -5.81 3.92
CA ILE A 26 1.78 -4.41 3.55
C ILE A 26 0.72 -3.59 4.28
N ILE A 27 1.15 -2.55 4.99
CA ILE A 27 0.25 -1.61 5.68
C ILE A 27 0.28 -0.29 4.90
N ILE A 28 -0.89 0.18 4.47
CA ILE A 28 -1.04 1.41 3.69
C ILE A 28 -1.67 2.48 4.57
N ASN A 29 -1.01 3.63 4.63
CA ASN A 29 -1.44 4.79 5.38
C ASN A 29 -1.29 6.06 4.53
N HIS A 30 -1.71 7.20 5.07
CA HIS A 30 -1.45 8.54 4.53
C HIS A 30 -1.98 8.72 3.10
N GLY A 31 -3.30 8.76 3.01
CA GLY A 31 -4.05 9.07 1.80
C GLY A 31 -5.53 9.18 2.12
N GLU A 32 -6.31 9.62 1.13
CA GLU A 32 -7.77 9.53 1.23
C GLU A 32 -8.17 8.06 1.36
N GLN A 33 -9.11 7.75 2.26
CA GLN A 33 -9.47 6.37 2.61
C GLN A 33 -9.83 5.52 1.38
N SER A 34 -10.58 6.10 0.44
CA SER A 34 -10.95 5.49 -0.84
C SER A 34 -9.73 5.07 -1.67
N LYS A 35 -8.73 5.95 -1.78
CA LYS A 35 -7.49 5.72 -2.53
C LYS A 35 -6.60 4.68 -1.87
N CYS A 36 -6.50 4.69 -0.54
CA CYS A 36 -5.75 3.68 0.20
C CYS A 36 -6.37 2.28 0.03
N LEU A 37 -7.69 2.16 0.13
CA LEU A 37 -8.41 0.89 -0.09
C LEU A 37 -8.26 0.38 -1.52
N ASP A 38 -8.32 1.28 -2.50
CA ASP A 38 -8.15 0.93 -3.91
C ASP A 38 -6.71 0.45 -4.22
N LEU A 39 -5.69 1.11 -3.64
CA LEU A 39 -4.30 0.67 -3.75
C LEU A 39 -4.08 -0.68 -3.04
N ALA A 40 -4.62 -0.86 -1.84
CA ALA A 40 -4.57 -2.13 -1.10
C ALA A 40 -5.18 -3.29 -1.89
N SER A 41 -6.33 -3.05 -2.51
CA SER A 41 -7.03 -4.02 -3.35
C SER A 41 -6.22 -4.37 -4.59
N SER A 42 -5.55 -3.39 -5.19
CA SER A 42 -4.71 -3.60 -6.38
C SER A 42 -3.46 -4.42 -6.04
N ILE A 43 -2.78 -4.09 -4.95
CA ILE A 43 -1.60 -4.84 -4.48
C ILE A 43 -1.98 -6.29 -4.14
N TYR A 44 -3.10 -6.50 -3.45
CA TYR A 44 -3.58 -7.85 -3.13
C TYR A 44 -3.88 -8.67 -4.39
N LYS A 45 -4.52 -8.08 -5.40
CA LYS A 45 -4.83 -8.76 -6.68
C LYS A 45 -3.59 -9.11 -7.49
N LEU A 46 -2.54 -8.28 -7.43
CA LEU A 46 -1.32 -8.48 -8.22
C LEU A 46 -0.33 -9.42 -7.54
N HIS A 47 -0.17 -9.32 -6.22
CA HIS A 47 0.89 -10.02 -5.48
C HIS A 47 0.37 -11.08 -4.52
N HIS A 48 -0.94 -11.12 -4.25
CA HIS A 48 -1.53 -11.99 -3.21
C HIS A 48 -0.91 -11.79 -1.82
N ILE A 49 -0.41 -10.58 -1.54
CA ILE A 49 0.16 -10.18 -0.25
C ILE A 49 -0.94 -9.59 0.63
N GLU A 50 -0.96 -9.93 1.91
CA GLU A 50 -1.89 -9.35 2.87
C GLU A 50 -1.73 -7.82 2.93
N THR A 51 -2.78 -7.07 2.60
CA THR A 51 -2.79 -5.60 2.69
C THR A 51 -3.73 -5.13 3.79
N ASN A 52 -3.34 -4.11 4.56
CA ASN A 52 -4.14 -3.54 5.65
C ASN A 52 -4.17 -2.01 5.52
N VAL A 53 -5.35 -1.41 5.70
CA VAL A 53 -5.54 0.05 5.74
C VAL A 53 -6.16 0.41 7.10
N PRO A 54 -5.35 0.58 8.15
CA PRO A 54 -5.87 0.83 9.49
C PRO A 54 -6.54 2.20 9.57
N ARG A 55 -7.62 2.28 10.35
CA ARG A 55 -8.20 3.55 10.79
C ARG A 55 -7.42 4.10 11.98
N ASN A 56 -7.58 5.40 12.22
CA ASN A 56 -7.04 6.02 13.43
C ASN A 56 -7.51 5.25 14.68
N LEU A 57 -6.57 4.98 15.59
CA LEU A 57 -6.75 4.20 16.82
C LEU A 57 -6.94 2.69 16.64
N GLU A 58 -6.83 2.15 15.42
CA GLU A 58 -6.71 0.70 15.23
C GLU A 58 -5.29 0.22 15.55
N THR A 59 -5.17 -1.03 16.01
CA THR A 59 -3.88 -1.66 16.32
C THR A 59 -3.71 -2.91 15.47
N ILE A 60 -2.61 -2.97 14.72
CA ILE A 60 -2.21 -4.16 13.97
C ILE A 60 -1.11 -4.88 14.75
N ARG A 61 -1.35 -6.15 15.10
CA ARG A 61 -0.32 -6.99 15.71
C ARG A 61 0.54 -7.61 14.62
N LEU A 62 1.83 -7.27 14.62
CA LEU A 62 2.86 -7.94 13.84
C LEU A 62 3.35 -9.17 14.61
N ARG A 63 3.57 -10.28 13.92
CA ARG A 63 4.18 -11.51 14.47
C ARG A 63 5.30 -11.94 13.57
#